data_AF-A0A8C2SH56-F1
#
_entry.id   AF-A0A8C2SH56-F1
#
_cell.length_a   1.000
_cell.length_b   1.000
_cell.length_c   1.000
_cell.angle_alpha   90.00
_cell.angle_beta   90.00
_cell.angle_gamma   90.00
#
_symmetry.space_group_name_H-M   'P 1'
#
loop_
_entity.id
_entity.type
_entity.pdbx_description
1 polymer ?
#
loop_
_entity_poly.entity_id
_entity_poly.type
_entity_poly.pdbx_seq_one_letter_code
_entity_poly.pdbx_strand_id
1 'polypeptide(L)'
;VCVWSRGVGTPELDTPVSLLSFWTLPTTARLAVETVPPLVAEGSVAVFNILEKEGLIIGYGWFRGNRVDQQAAIEGYQVIENSHTPGPANTGRETIKPNGSLIIQSVRKQDAGTYTVITVKADLTNVSASGQLQVYSLLRQPSIQVNDPMVREKGNRAVITCITNETGISIKWIFNKQQLKAAKNIFLSKDSKNLTIDPIKKENAGEYQCEIFNIGTSNRSEIFELKVKDSWFDLTTGTIVGIMIGILVGLAVIGALMYFLFFK
;
A
#
# COMPACT_ATOMS: atom_id res chain seq x y z
N VAL A 1 6.00 36.54 54.51
CA VAL A 1 4.68 37.22 54.49
C VAL A 1 4.89 38.62 53.96
N CYS A 2 4.45 38.85 52.74
CA CYS A 2 3.89 40.10 52.20
C CYS A 2 3.48 39.78 50.76
N VAL A 3 2.17 39.67 50.58
CA VAL A 3 1.45 39.52 49.30
C VAL A 3 1.01 40.92 48.85
N TRP A 4 0.48 41.01 47.62
CA TRP A 4 -0.29 42.06 46.93
C TRP A 4 0.50 42.68 45.75
N SER A 5 -0.01 42.78 44.53
CA SER A 5 -1.24 42.25 43.93
C SER A 5 -1.25 42.38 42.38
N ARG A 6 -2.28 41.79 41.77
CA ARG A 6 -2.57 41.51 40.34
C ARG A 6 -2.49 42.68 39.33
N GLY A 7 -2.21 42.31 38.07
CA GLY A 7 -2.62 43.00 36.83
C GLY A 7 -2.39 42.06 35.62
N VAL A 8 -3.38 41.27 35.19
CA VAL A 8 -4.26 41.44 33.98
C VAL A 8 -3.56 41.09 32.66
N GLY A 9 -4.28 40.35 31.80
CA GLY A 9 -3.74 39.51 30.73
C GLY A 9 -3.63 40.09 29.32
N THR A 10 -2.80 39.37 28.53
CA THR A 10 -2.80 39.09 27.06
C THR A 10 -2.71 40.26 26.06
N PRO A 11 -2.23 40.08 24.81
CA PRO A 11 -1.95 38.82 24.10
C PRO A 11 -0.58 38.74 23.39
N GLU A 12 -0.31 37.55 22.85
CA GLU A 12 0.76 37.16 21.92
C GLU A 12 0.97 38.15 20.77
N LEU A 13 2.24 38.35 20.42
CA LEU A 13 2.65 38.86 19.12
C LEU A 13 3.67 37.88 18.53
N ASP A 14 3.16 36.78 17.96
CA ASP A 14 3.95 35.87 17.15
C ASP A 14 4.39 36.60 15.88
N THR A 15 5.65 37.02 15.87
CA THR A 15 6.33 37.52 14.68
C THR A 15 6.39 36.41 13.63
N PRO A 16 6.02 36.66 12.36
CA PRO A 16 6.21 35.68 11.31
C PRO A 16 7.71 35.50 11.09
N VAL A 17 8.22 34.32 11.41
CA VAL A 17 9.56 33.87 11.00
C VAL A 17 9.54 33.80 9.48
N SER A 18 10.10 34.83 8.85
CA SER A 18 10.40 34.84 7.42
C SER A 18 11.35 33.68 7.11
N LEU A 19 10.80 32.57 6.62
CA LEU A 19 11.55 31.50 5.97
C LEU A 19 12.09 32.04 4.64
N LEU A 20 13.27 32.67 4.70
CA LEU A 20 14.12 32.79 3.52
C LEU A 20 14.40 31.36 3.05
N SER A 21 13.69 30.91 2.01
CA SER A 21 14.09 29.76 1.23
C SER A 21 15.48 30.05 0.68
N PHE A 22 16.50 29.47 1.31
CA PHE A 22 17.82 29.39 0.72
C PHE A 22 17.68 28.62 -0.59
N TRP A 23 17.57 29.35 -1.69
CA TRP A 23 17.88 28.80 -3.00
C TRP A 23 19.38 28.55 -2.99
N THR A 24 19.80 27.35 -2.56
CA THR A 24 21.14 26.87 -2.83
C THR A 24 21.25 26.77 -4.34
N LEU A 25 21.95 27.71 -4.98
CA LEU A 25 22.39 27.50 -6.35
C LEU A 25 23.14 26.16 -6.37
N PRO A 26 22.92 25.29 -7.37
CA PRO A 26 23.70 24.08 -7.48
C PRO A 26 25.18 24.45 -7.45
N THR A 27 25.85 23.84 -6.47
CA THR A 27 27.31 23.73 -6.39
C THR A 27 27.82 23.29 -7.77
N THR A 28 28.92 23.88 -8.24
CA THR A 28 29.75 23.49 -9.39
C THR A 28 29.24 22.28 -10.18
N ALA A 29 28.93 22.45 -11.48
CA ALA A 29 28.44 21.37 -12.34
C ALA A 29 29.24 20.08 -12.12
N ARG A 30 28.56 19.01 -11.75
CA ARG A 30 29.17 17.71 -11.41
C ARG A 30 28.37 16.65 -12.13
N LEU A 31 29.08 15.76 -12.84
CA LEU A 31 28.49 14.62 -13.54
C LEU A 31 27.41 13.97 -12.66
N ALA A 32 26.20 13.86 -13.20
CA ALA A 32 25.06 13.31 -12.48
C ALA A 32 24.33 12.28 -13.33
N VAL A 33 23.62 11.38 -12.66
CA VAL A 33 22.77 10.37 -13.30
C VAL A 33 21.34 10.57 -12.87
N GLU A 34 20.44 10.65 -13.84
CA GLU A 34 19.00 10.68 -13.65
C GLU A 34 18.37 9.38 -14.14
N THR A 35 17.57 8.74 -13.28
CA THR A 35 16.81 7.53 -13.65
C THR A 35 15.40 7.93 -14.11
N VAL A 36 15.01 7.52 -15.31
CA VAL A 36 13.72 7.85 -15.93
C VAL A 36 12.98 6.57 -16.38
N PRO A 37 11.77 6.30 -15.82
CA PRO A 37 11.22 6.92 -14.60
C PRO A 37 11.98 6.45 -13.33
N PRO A 38 11.91 7.19 -12.20
CA PRO A 38 12.60 6.81 -10.96
C PRO A 38 12.03 5.53 -10.32
N LEU A 39 10.76 5.22 -10.60
CA LEU A 39 10.06 4.01 -10.18
C LEU A 39 9.51 3.28 -11.40
N VAL A 40 10.00 2.08 -11.66
CA VAL A 40 9.77 1.34 -12.91
C VAL A 40 8.93 0.09 -12.65
N ALA A 41 7.93 -0.17 -13.50
CA ALA A 41 7.17 -1.41 -13.45
C ALA A 41 8.00 -2.56 -14.04
N GLU A 42 7.91 -3.74 -13.43
CA GLU A 42 8.48 -4.96 -13.97
C GLU A 42 7.96 -5.24 -15.38
N GLY A 43 8.86 -5.69 -16.27
CA GLY A 43 8.62 -5.86 -17.70
C GLY A 43 8.76 -4.59 -18.55
N SER A 44 8.87 -3.40 -17.93
CA SER A 44 9.01 -2.13 -18.64
C SER A 44 10.47 -1.77 -18.95
N VAL A 45 10.71 -0.55 -19.42
CA VAL A 45 12.04 -0.02 -19.76
C VAL A 45 12.47 1.01 -18.71
N ALA A 46 13.73 0.90 -18.26
CA ALA A 46 14.39 1.92 -17.45
C ALA A 46 15.49 2.61 -18.27
N VAL A 47 15.64 3.93 -18.09
CA VAL A 47 16.70 4.71 -18.73
C VAL A 47 17.49 5.46 -17.66
N PHE A 48 18.81 5.37 -17.71
CA PHE A 48 19.71 6.22 -16.93
C PHE A 48 20.33 7.27 -17.86
N ASN A 49 19.98 8.53 -17.64
CA ASN A 49 20.52 9.65 -18.38
C ASN A 49 21.71 10.24 -17.64
N ILE A 50 22.76 10.55 -18.38
CA ILE A 50 23.92 11.27 -17.86
C ILE A 50 23.70 12.77 -18.10
N LEU A 51 23.72 13.56 -17.02
CA LEU A 51 23.60 15.01 -17.02
C LEU A 51 24.97 15.67 -16.79
N GLU A 52 25.08 16.95 -17.16
CA GLU A 52 26.23 17.82 -16.83
C GLU A 52 27.60 17.23 -17.20
N LYS A 53 27.73 16.79 -18.46
CA LYS A 53 29.01 16.28 -19.00
C LYS A 53 29.96 17.43 -19.30
N GLU A 54 31.21 17.30 -18.88
CA GLU A 54 32.25 18.29 -19.15
C GLU A 54 33.40 17.69 -19.97
N GLY A 55 33.85 18.45 -20.98
CA GLY A 55 34.94 18.08 -21.86
C GLY A 55 34.53 17.09 -22.97
N LEU A 56 35.51 16.68 -23.77
CA LEU A 56 35.32 15.71 -24.84
C LEU A 56 35.35 14.29 -24.24
N ILE A 57 34.21 13.60 -24.29
CA ILE A 57 34.09 12.20 -23.84
C ILE A 57 34.44 11.26 -24.99
N ILE A 58 35.36 10.32 -24.73
CA ILE A 58 35.78 9.31 -25.70
C ILE A 58 35.20 7.92 -25.40
N GLY A 59 34.68 7.71 -24.19
CA GLY A 59 34.04 6.45 -23.83
C GLY A 59 33.15 6.51 -22.58
N TYR A 60 32.25 5.54 -22.48
CA TYR A 60 31.37 5.29 -21.35
C TYR A 60 31.56 3.87 -20.84
N GLY A 61 31.44 3.67 -19.53
CA GLY A 61 31.33 2.34 -18.93
C GLY A 61 30.26 2.33 -17.87
N TRP A 62 29.32 1.40 -17.96
CA TRP A 62 28.27 1.22 -16.96
C TRP A 62 28.55 0.00 -16.10
N PHE A 63 28.31 0.15 -14.81
CA PHE A 63 28.56 -0.85 -13.78
C PHE A 63 27.34 -0.97 -12.90
N ARG A 64 27.10 -2.20 -12.45
CA ARG A 64 26.11 -2.47 -11.43
C ARG A 64 26.69 -2.23 -10.04
N GLY A 65 25.91 -1.62 -9.15
CA GLY A 65 26.34 -1.24 -7.82
C GLY A 65 26.74 0.24 -7.72
N ASN A 66 27.32 0.61 -6.57
CA ASN A 66 27.74 1.98 -6.25
C ASN A 66 29.24 2.23 -6.48
N ARG A 67 29.93 1.26 -7.08
CA ARG A 67 31.38 1.25 -7.29
C ARG A 67 31.68 0.73 -8.69
N VAL A 68 32.84 1.14 -9.18
CA VAL A 68 33.42 0.61 -10.42
C VAL A 68 34.10 -0.71 -10.08
N ASP A 69 33.44 -1.82 -10.39
CA ASP A 69 33.93 -3.18 -10.18
C ASP A 69 33.90 -3.95 -11.52
N GLN A 70 35.01 -4.54 -11.92
CA GLN A 70 35.13 -5.29 -13.17
C GLN A 70 34.13 -6.44 -13.26
N GLN A 71 33.81 -7.12 -12.15
CA GLN A 71 32.82 -8.20 -12.14
C GLN A 71 31.38 -7.68 -12.29
N ALA A 72 31.16 -6.41 -11.97
CA ALA A 72 29.89 -5.75 -12.10
C ALA A 72 29.76 -4.92 -13.39
N ALA A 73 30.74 -4.99 -14.30
CA ALA A 73 30.71 -4.27 -15.57
C ALA A 73 29.56 -4.77 -16.44
N ILE A 74 28.71 -3.87 -16.88
CA ILE A 74 27.56 -4.15 -17.75
C ILE A 74 28.00 -4.03 -19.19
N GLU A 75 28.52 -2.88 -19.58
CA GLU A 75 28.90 -2.61 -20.96
C GLU A 75 29.86 -1.41 -21.01
N GLY A 76 30.82 -1.46 -21.91
CA GLY A 76 31.64 -0.33 -22.32
C GLY A 76 31.24 0.13 -23.72
N TYR A 77 31.27 1.43 -23.96
CA TYR A 77 31.00 2.03 -25.27
C TYR A 77 32.12 3.00 -25.64
N GLN A 78 32.75 2.79 -26.80
CA GLN A 78 33.75 3.70 -27.36
C GLN A 78 33.09 4.63 -28.38
N VAL A 79 33.20 5.94 -28.16
CA VAL A 79 32.50 6.95 -28.96
C VAL A 79 33.05 7.03 -30.39
N ILE A 80 34.37 6.92 -30.55
CA ILE A 80 35.05 7.13 -31.84
C ILE A 80 34.77 5.96 -32.81
N GLU A 81 34.90 4.74 -32.32
CA GLU A 81 34.70 3.53 -33.13
C GLU A 81 33.24 3.09 -33.21
N ASN A 82 32.35 3.71 -32.41
CA ASN A 82 30.97 3.27 -32.20
C ASN A 82 30.91 1.77 -31.85
N SER A 83 31.82 1.34 -30.97
CA SER A 83 32.02 -0.05 -30.60
C SER A 83 31.52 -0.32 -29.18
N HIS A 84 30.89 -1.47 -29.02
CA HIS A 84 30.31 -1.93 -27.76
C HIS A 84 31.11 -3.13 -27.25
N THR A 85 31.42 -3.10 -25.95
CA THR A 85 32.15 -4.16 -25.27
C THR A 85 31.31 -4.65 -24.09
N PRO A 86 30.60 -5.79 -24.23
CA PRO A 86 29.82 -6.36 -23.13
C PRO A 86 30.70 -6.73 -21.94
N GLY A 87 30.24 -6.44 -20.73
CA GLY A 87 30.89 -6.87 -19.48
C GLY A 87 30.25 -8.13 -18.89
N PRO A 88 30.80 -8.67 -17.79
CA PRO A 88 30.31 -9.91 -17.16
C PRO A 88 28.88 -9.81 -16.62
N ALA A 89 28.44 -8.61 -16.25
CA ALA A 89 27.09 -8.36 -15.74
C ALA A 89 26.06 -8.07 -16.85
N ASN A 90 26.45 -8.10 -18.13
CA ASN A 90 25.53 -7.92 -19.24
C ASN A 90 24.59 -9.12 -19.38
N THR A 91 23.29 -8.86 -19.46
CA THR A 91 22.26 -9.90 -19.64
C THR A 91 21.62 -9.87 -21.03
N GLY A 92 22.13 -9.02 -21.93
CA GLY A 92 21.59 -8.76 -23.26
C GLY A 92 20.37 -7.83 -23.26
N ARG A 93 19.97 -7.31 -22.08
CA ARG A 93 18.85 -6.38 -21.93
C ARG A 93 19.33 -4.93 -21.76
N GLU A 94 20.59 -4.79 -21.42
CA GLU A 94 21.28 -3.53 -21.21
C GLU A 94 21.89 -3.04 -22.53
N THR A 95 21.75 -1.76 -22.82
CA THR A 95 22.35 -1.15 -24.01
C THR A 95 22.74 0.29 -23.73
N ILE A 96 24.01 0.62 -23.92
CA ILE A 96 24.48 2.01 -23.90
C ILE A 96 24.11 2.72 -25.20
N LYS A 97 23.61 3.95 -25.13
CA LYS A 97 23.37 4.81 -26.31
C LYS A 97 24.59 5.68 -26.61
N PRO A 98 24.72 6.24 -27.83
CA PRO A 98 25.85 7.12 -28.18
C PRO A 98 26.01 8.34 -27.26
N ASN A 99 24.92 8.78 -26.63
CA ASN A 99 24.95 9.85 -25.62
C ASN A 99 25.40 9.35 -24.23
N GLY A 100 25.77 8.09 -24.06
CA GLY A 100 26.16 7.47 -22.80
C GLY A 100 25.02 6.99 -21.92
N SER A 101 23.75 7.27 -22.26
CA SER A 101 22.62 6.78 -21.45
C SER A 101 22.56 5.26 -21.49
N LEU A 102 22.27 4.63 -20.35
CA LEU A 102 22.02 3.20 -20.26
C LEU A 102 20.52 2.93 -20.38
N ILE A 103 20.14 2.03 -21.28
CA ILE A 103 18.77 1.51 -21.38
C ILE A 103 18.75 0.08 -20.87
N ILE A 104 17.81 -0.23 -19.99
CA ILE A 104 17.54 -1.60 -19.53
C ILE A 104 16.12 -1.97 -19.99
N GLN A 105 16.02 -2.97 -20.86
CA GLN A 105 14.74 -3.49 -21.34
C GLN A 105 14.22 -4.62 -20.45
N SER A 106 12.90 -4.81 -20.41
CA SER A 106 12.25 -5.89 -19.66
C SER A 106 12.80 -6.00 -18.24
N VAL A 107 12.73 -4.89 -17.51
CA VAL A 107 13.24 -4.74 -16.15
C VAL A 107 12.61 -5.77 -15.22
N ARG A 108 13.41 -6.39 -14.36
CA ARG A 108 13.00 -7.41 -13.39
C ARG A 108 13.12 -6.87 -11.99
N LYS A 109 12.38 -7.45 -11.03
CA LYS A 109 12.49 -7.03 -9.63
C LYS A 109 13.93 -7.09 -9.11
N GLN A 110 14.70 -8.09 -9.54
CA GLN A 110 16.10 -8.22 -9.15
C GLN A 110 17.03 -7.17 -9.74
N ASP A 111 16.63 -6.39 -10.76
CA ASP A 111 17.48 -5.33 -11.34
C ASP A 111 17.50 -4.07 -10.46
N ALA A 112 16.61 -3.97 -9.48
CA ALA A 112 16.61 -2.86 -8.54
C ALA A 112 17.98 -2.69 -7.86
N GLY A 113 18.40 -1.45 -7.69
CA GLY A 113 19.67 -1.12 -7.08
C GLY A 113 20.36 0.07 -7.72
N THR A 114 21.62 0.26 -7.33
CA THR A 114 22.47 1.35 -7.81
C THR A 114 23.17 0.95 -9.09
N TYR A 115 23.35 1.93 -9.98
CA TYR A 115 24.12 1.81 -11.21
C TYR A 115 25.11 2.96 -11.27
N THR A 116 26.37 2.66 -11.54
CA THR A 116 27.44 3.66 -11.64
C THR A 116 27.91 3.75 -13.08
N VAL A 117 28.01 4.98 -13.58
CA VAL A 117 28.67 5.26 -14.85
C VAL A 117 30.06 5.81 -14.60
N ILE A 118 31.01 5.43 -15.46
CA ILE A 118 32.26 6.15 -15.66
C ILE A 118 32.24 6.80 -17.05
N THR A 119 32.67 8.05 -17.11
CA THR A 119 32.95 8.77 -18.37
C THR A 119 34.45 8.92 -18.52
N VAL A 120 35.00 8.48 -19.65
CA VAL A 120 36.42 8.63 -19.99
C VAL A 120 36.57 9.85 -20.89
N LYS A 121 37.31 10.85 -20.44
CA LYS A 121 37.60 12.06 -21.22
C LYS A 121 38.80 11.86 -22.15
N ALA A 122 38.94 12.73 -23.14
CA ALA A 122 40.07 12.71 -24.08
C ALA A 122 41.43 12.94 -23.40
N ASP A 123 41.47 13.59 -22.24
CA ASP A 123 42.66 13.76 -21.39
C ASP A 123 42.94 12.54 -20.49
N LEU A 124 42.21 11.43 -20.70
CA LEU A 124 42.28 10.17 -19.96
C LEU A 124 41.85 10.28 -18.48
N THR A 125 41.19 11.37 -18.10
CA THR A 125 40.57 11.47 -16.77
C THR A 125 39.21 10.76 -16.73
N ASN A 126 38.95 10.10 -15.60
CA ASN A 126 37.71 9.39 -15.35
C ASN A 126 36.87 10.14 -14.31
N VAL A 127 35.61 10.38 -14.65
CA VAL A 127 34.61 10.92 -13.71
C VAL A 127 33.50 9.90 -13.59
N SER A 128 32.97 9.73 -12.38
CA SER A 128 31.91 8.76 -12.12
C SER A 128 30.72 9.38 -11.41
N ALA A 129 29.54 8.84 -11.67
CA ALA A 129 28.29 9.24 -11.07
C ALA A 129 27.39 8.02 -10.92
N SER A 130 26.42 8.06 -10.00
CA SER A 130 25.54 6.91 -9.73
C SER A 130 24.08 7.31 -9.73
N GLY A 131 23.24 6.43 -10.28
CA GLY A 131 21.78 6.50 -10.25
C GLY A 131 21.18 5.33 -9.48
N GLN A 132 19.93 5.48 -9.03
CA GLN A 132 19.18 4.43 -8.34
C GLN A 132 18.00 3.98 -9.20
N LEU A 133 17.76 2.68 -9.27
CA LEU A 133 16.60 2.09 -9.91
C LEU A 133 15.73 1.39 -8.87
N GLN A 134 14.49 1.85 -8.76
CA GLN A 134 13.45 1.16 -8.00
C GLN A 134 12.50 0.45 -8.95
N VAL A 135 12.19 -0.80 -8.64
CA VAL A 135 11.32 -1.65 -9.46
C VAL A 135 10.13 -2.10 -8.63
N TYR A 136 8.92 -2.08 -9.18
CA TYR A 136 7.74 -2.67 -8.56
C TYR A 136 7.06 -3.68 -9.50
N SER A 137 6.42 -4.68 -8.90
CA SER A 137 5.69 -5.71 -9.64
C SER A 137 4.21 -5.34 -9.73
N LEU A 138 3.54 -5.76 -10.80
CA LEU A 138 2.10 -5.60 -10.95
C LEU A 138 1.36 -6.61 -10.06
N LEU A 139 0.38 -6.14 -9.28
CA LEU A 139 -0.33 -6.98 -8.31
C LEU A 139 -1.58 -7.60 -8.93
N ARG A 140 -1.74 -8.91 -8.75
CA ARG A 140 -2.98 -9.61 -9.11
C ARG A 140 -4.10 -9.28 -8.15
N GLN A 141 -5.33 -9.45 -8.61
CA GLN A 141 -6.50 -9.17 -7.79
C GLN A 141 -6.55 -10.15 -6.60
N PRO A 142 -6.62 -9.65 -5.34
CA PRO A 142 -6.85 -10.51 -4.19
C PRO A 142 -8.30 -10.97 -4.12
N SER A 143 -8.60 -12.00 -3.32
CA SER A 143 -9.97 -12.43 -3.04
C SER A 143 -10.25 -12.40 -1.53
N ILE A 144 -11.54 -12.36 -1.17
CA ILE A 144 -11.97 -12.46 0.21
C ILE A 144 -12.54 -13.85 0.47
N GLN A 145 -12.11 -14.46 1.58
CA GLN A 145 -12.67 -15.70 2.09
C GLN A 145 -13.19 -15.49 3.51
N VAL A 146 -14.31 -16.16 3.82
CA VAL A 146 -14.96 -16.11 5.13
C VAL A 146 -15.07 -17.53 5.67
N ASN A 147 -14.57 -17.76 6.88
CA ASN A 147 -14.41 -19.11 7.42
C ASN A 147 -15.70 -19.76 7.97
N ASP A 148 -16.85 -19.08 7.97
CA ASP A 148 -18.08 -19.61 8.58
C ASP A 148 -19.36 -19.21 7.82
N PRO A 149 -20.26 -20.14 7.44
CA PRO A 149 -21.59 -19.82 6.92
C PRO A 149 -22.48 -19.05 7.92
N MET A 150 -22.20 -19.11 9.22
CA MET A 150 -22.91 -18.41 10.31
C MET A 150 -22.36 -16.99 10.60
N VAL A 151 -21.42 -16.47 9.78
CA VAL A 151 -20.92 -15.07 9.88
C VAL A 151 -22.04 -14.02 9.84
N ARG A 152 -23.25 -14.40 9.44
CA ARG A 152 -24.40 -13.51 9.38
C ARG A 152 -25.16 -13.39 10.69
N GLU A 153 -24.83 -14.13 11.74
CA GLU A 153 -25.56 -14.07 13.00
C GLU A 153 -24.95 -13.08 13.99
N LYS A 154 -25.79 -12.21 14.53
CA LYS A 154 -25.41 -11.25 15.58
C LYS A 154 -24.91 -11.99 16.83
N GLY A 155 -23.82 -11.49 17.41
CA GLY A 155 -23.21 -12.08 18.62
C GLY A 155 -22.10 -13.08 18.33
N ASN A 156 -22.02 -13.63 17.11
CA ASN A 156 -20.95 -14.54 16.72
C ASN A 156 -19.65 -13.80 16.37
N ARG A 157 -18.57 -14.56 16.28
CA ARG A 157 -17.26 -14.09 15.80
C ARG A 157 -17.14 -14.36 14.30
N ALA A 158 -16.75 -13.36 13.51
CA ALA A 158 -16.40 -13.53 12.10
C ALA A 158 -14.91 -13.32 11.87
N VAL A 159 -14.33 -14.13 10.99
CA VAL A 159 -12.99 -13.92 10.45
C VAL A 159 -13.09 -13.83 8.93
N ILE A 160 -12.72 -12.66 8.42
CA ILE A 160 -12.68 -12.32 7.01
C ILE A 160 -11.21 -12.26 6.61
N THR A 161 -10.81 -13.09 5.65
CA THR A 161 -9.41 -13.26 5.24
C THR A 161 -9.21 -12.73 3.83
N CYS A 162 -8.19 -11.89 3.63
CA CYS A 162 -7.71 -11.50 2.32
C CYS A 162 -6.74 -12.55 1.78
N ILE A 163 -7.11 -13.19 0.67
CA ILE A 163 -6.34 -14.24 0.01
C ILE A 163 -5.57 -13.64 -1.15
N THR A 164 -4.26 -13.82 -1.14
CA THR A 164 -3.34 -13.40 -2.21
C THR A 164 -2.06 -14.25 -2.17
N ASN A 165 -1.45 -14.42 -3.34
CA ASN A 165 -0.14 -15.06 -3.51
C ASN A 165 0.99 -14.03 -3.66
N GLU A 166 0.66 -12.74 -3.62
CA GLU A 166 1.63 -11.66 -3.72
C GLU A 166 2.47 -11.56 -2.44
N THR A 167 3.77 -11.29 -2.59
CA THR A 167 4.74 -11.19 -1.48
C THR A 167 5.34 -9.79 -1.39
N GLY A 168 5.78 -9.37 -0.20
CA GLY A 168 6.39 -8.04 -0.01
C GLY A 168 5.39 -6.89 -0.20
N ILE A 169 4.11 -7.16 0.02
CA ILE A 169 2.99 -6.22 -0.09
C ILE A 169 2.51 -5.77 1.29
N SER A 170 1.73 -4.71 1.31
CA SER A 170 0.92 -4.30 2.45
C SER A 170 -0.56 -4.49 2.14
N ILE A 171 -1.35 -4.76 3.19
CA ILE A 171 -2.79 -4.97 3.09
C ILE A 171 -3.51 -3.91 3.92
N LYS A 172 -4.56 -3.31 3.37
CA LYS A 172 -5.52 -2.51 4.13
C LYS A 172 -6.94 -2.94 3.82
N TRP A 173 -7.79 -2.86 4.84
CA TRP A 173 -9.21 -3.14 4.70
C TRP A 173 -9.98 -1.86 4.40
N ILE A 174 -10.94 -1.98 3.50
CA ILE A 174 -11.87 -0.92 3.12
C ILE A 174 -13.26 -1.36 3.59
N PHE A 175 -13.95 -0.48 4.30
CA PHE A 175 -15.32 -0.64 4.74
C PHE A 175 -16.16 0.54 4.25
N ASN A 176 -17.24 0.25 3.52
CA ASN A 176 -18.11 1.26 2.91
C ASN A 176 -17.31 2.36 2.18
N LYS A 177 -16.38 1.94 1.32
CA LYS A 177 -15.51 2.80 0.49
C LYS A 177 -14.47 3.63 1.24
N GLN A 178 -14.38 3.51 2.57
CA GLN A 178 -13.38 4.19 3.39
C GLN A 178 -12.40 3.20 4.01
N GLN A 179 -11.20 3.65 4.36
CA GLN A 179 -10.26 2.80 5.08
C GLN A 179 -10.87 2.40 6.43
N LEU A 180 -10.92 1.10 6.69
CA LEU A 180 -11.42 0.54 7.93
C LEU A 180 -10.52 1.03 9.08
N LYS A 181 -11.16 1.63 10.08
CA LYS A 181 -10.50 2.03 11.33
C LYS A 181 -10.69 0.92 12.36
N ALA A 182 -9.64 0.67 13.15
CA ALA A 182 -9.76 -0.23 14.29
C ALA A 182 -10.86 0.28 15.25
N ALA A 183 -11.66 -0.64 15.77
CA ALA A 183 -12.74 -0.37 16.70
C ALA A 183 -12.70 -1.40 17.83
N LYS A 184 -13.50 -1.20 18.88
CA LYS A 184 -13.47 -2.07 20.08
C LYS A 184 -13.73 -3.55 19.78
N ASN A 185 -14.52 -3.85 18.74
CA ASN A 185 -14.86 -5.22 18.31
C ASN A 185 -14.28 -5.59 16.94
N ILE A 186 -13.31 -4.81 16.43
CA ILE A 186 -12.68 -5.02 15.12
C ILE A 186 -11.17 -5.16 15.32
N PHE A 187 -10.64 -6.33 14.99
CA PHE A 187 -9.25 -6.68 15.19
C PHE A 187 -8.59 -7.09 13.88
N LEU A 188 -7.48 -6.45 13.54
CA LEU A 188 -6.64 -6.85 12.42
C LEU A 188 -5.51 -7.74 12.93
N SER A 189 -5.19 -8.80 12.18
CA SER A 189 -3.96 -9.56 12.42
C SER A 189 -2.72 -8.70 12.21
N LYS A 190 -1.58 -9.16 12.72
CA LYS A 190 -0.30 -8.43 12.60
C LYS A 190 0.09 -8.13 11.15
N ASP A 191 -0.22 -9.03 10.23
CA ASP A 191 -0.01 -8.89 8.78
C ASP A 191 -1.18 -8.22 8.04
N SER A 192 -2.21 -7.77 8.78
CA SER A 192 -3.48 -7.23 8.28
C SER A 192 -4.25 -8.15 7.32
N LYS A 193 -3.85 -9.42 7.20
CA LYS A 193 -4.48 -10.40 6.31
C LYS A 193 -5.84 -10.85 6.80
N ASN A 194 -6.02 -10.96 8.11
CA ASN A 194 -7.27 -11.38 8.74
C ASN A 194 -7.91 -10.20 9.46
N LEU A 195 -9.17 -9.93 9.11
CA LEU A 195 -10.07 -9.04 9.80
C LEU A 195 -11.01 -9.87 10.68
N THR A 196 -10.88 -9.73 11.99
CA THR A 196 -11.74 -10.39 12.97
C THR A 196 -12.76 -9.38 13.52
N ILE A 197 -14.03 -9.77 13.53
CA ILE A 197 -15.12 -9.01 14.14
C ILE A 197 -15.69 -9.84 15.29
N ASP A 198 -15.58 -9.35 16.52
CA ASP A 198 -15.97 -10.11 17.71
C ASP A 198 -16.40 -9.17 18.87
N PRO A 199 -17.69 -9.20 19.30
CA PRO A 199 -18.81 -9.86 18.65
C PRO A 199 -19.32 -9.06 17.43
N ILE A 200 -19.98 -9.73 16.49
CA ILE A 200 -20.67 -9.08 15.37
C ILE A 200 -21.88 -8.30 15.87
N LYS A 201 -21.96 -7.04 15.43
CA LYS A 201 -23.06 -6.11 15.70
C LYS A 201 -23.66 -5.58 14.40
N LYS A 202 -24.86 -4.99 14.49
CA LYS A 202 -25.56 -4.37 13.35
C LYS A 202 -24.72 -3.27 12.68
N GLU A 203 -23.92 -2.53 13.46
CA GLU A 203 -23.00 -1.50 12.95
C GLU A 203 -21.87 -2.06 12.06
N ASN A 204 -21.64 -3.37 12.07
CA ASN A 204 -20.66 -4.03 11.21
C ASN A 204 -21.25 -4.44 9.85
N ALA A 205 -22.56 -4.32 9.64
CA ALA A 205 -23.15 -4.61 8.34
C ALA A 205 -22.67 -3.59 7.29
N GLY A 206 -22.28 -4.07 6.11
CA GLY A 206 -21.80 -3.22 5.01
C GLY A 206 -20.88 -3.93 4.03
N GLU A 207 -20.24 -3.12 3.19
CA GLU A 207 -19.36 -3.57 2.11
C GLU A 207 -17.91 -3.59 2.56
N TYR A 208 -17.27 -4.76 2.46
CA TYR A 208 -15.86 -4.97 2.77
C TYR A 208 -15.07 -5.27 1.50
N GLN A 209 -13.90 -4.65 1.37
CA GLN A 209 -12.89 -5.00 0.37
C GLN A 209 -11.52 -5.08 1.04
N CYS A 210 -10.65 -5.95 0.55
CA CYS A 210 -9.23 -5.86 0.86
C CYS A 210 -8.48 -5.21 -0.30
N GLU A 211 -7.65 -4.23 0.02
CA GLU A 211 -6.74 -3.59 -0.93
C GLU A 211 -5.32 -4.02 -0.60
N ILE A 212 -4.66 -4.67 -1.56
CA ILE A 212 -3.25 -4.99 -1.49
C ILE A 212 -2.46 -3.95 -2.28
N PHE A 213 -1.30 -3.56 -1.77
CA PHE A 213 -0.48 -2.53 -2.43
C PHE A 213 1.01 -2.73 -2.19
N ASN A 214 1.80 -2.23 -3.13
CA ASN A 214 3.24 -2.08 -3.02
C ASN A 214 3.61 -0.62 -3.35
N ILE A 215 4.91 -0.35 -3.53
CA ILE A 215 5.42 1.01 -3.75
C ILE A 215 4.91 1.69 -5.03
N GLY A 216 4.39 0.95 -6.02
CA GLY A 216 3.98 1.51 -7.32
C GLY A 216 2.58 1.13 -7.79
N THR A 217 1.96 0.09 -7.23
CA THR A 217 0.62 -0.35 -7.64
C THR A 217 -0.22 -0.83 -6.46
N SER A 218 -1.54 -0.80 -6.63
CA SER A 218 -2.50 -1.41 -5.73
C SER A 218 -3.59 -2.14 -6.51
N ASN A 219 -4.19 -3.15 -5.88
CA ASN A 219 -5.31 -3.89 -6.43
C ASN A 219 -6.30 -4.25 -5.32
N ARG A 220 -7.59 -4.34 -5.66
CA ARG A 220 -8.69 -4.55 -4.71
C ARG A 220 -9.44 -5.82 -5.01
N SER A 221 -9.87 -6.50 -3.96
CA SER A 221 -10.79 -7.62 -4.09
C SER A 221 -12.15 -7.17 -4.60
N GLU A 222 -12.94 -8.14 -5.06
CA GLU A 222 -14.38 -7.98 -5.18
C GLU A 222 -15.00 -7.57 -3.83
N ILE A 223 -16.17 -6.93 -3.90
CA ILE A 223 -16.91 -6.48 -2.74
C ILE A 223 -17.52 -7.70 -2.03
N PHE A 224 -17.26 -7.82 -0.73
CA PHE A 224 -17.93 -8.75 0.16
C PHE A 224 -18.97 -8.00 1.02
N GLU A 225 -20.25 -8.33 0.85
CA GLU A 225 -21.35 -7.73 1.61
C GLU A 225 -21.64 -8.54 2.89
N LEU A 226 -21.38 -7.95 4.07
CA LEU A 226 -21.73 -8.52 5.37
C LEU A 226 -23.16 -8.12 5.75
N LYS A 227 -24.04 -9.12 5.82
CA LYS A 227 -25.42 -8.96 6.33
C LYS A 227 -25.53 -9.54 7.72
N VAL A 228 -26.04 -8.76 8.67
CA VAL A 228 -26.23 -9.19 10.06
C VAL A 228 -27.72 -9.49 10.28
N LYS A 229 -28.04 -10.75 10.55
CA LYS A 229 -29.36 -11.24 10.98
C LYS A 229 -29.52 -10.99 12.48
N ASP A 230 -30.62 -10.36 12.85
CA ASP A 230 -31.04 -10.24 14.25
C ASP A 230 -31.76 -11.54 14.65
N SER A 231 -31.16 -12.32 15.55
CA SER A 231 -31.70 -13.60 16.05
C SER A 231 -33.05 -13.49 16.78
N TRP A 232 -33.50 -12.28 17.15
CA TRP A 232 -34.64 -12.08 18.06
C TRP A 232 -36.03 -12.11 17.40
N PHE A 233 -36.12 -12.14 16.06
CA PHE A 233 -37.41 -12.04 15.36
C PHE A 233 -37.76 -13.21 14.42
N ASP A 234 -36.97 -14.28 14.38
CA ASP A 234 -37.33 -15.50 13.62
C ASP A 234 -38.33 -16.40 14.37
N LEU A 235 -39.30 -15.81 15.10
CA LEU A 235 -40.55 -16.54 15.33
C LEU A 235 -41.31 -16.47 14.01
N THR A 236 -41.44 -17.61 13.32
CA THR A 236 -42.28 -17.70 12.13
C THR A 236 -43.63 -17.06 12.41
N THR A 237 -44.23 -16.38 11.44
CA THR A 237 -45.55 -15.74 11.59
C THR A 237 -46.59 -16.71 12.17
N GLY A 238 -46.45 -18.01 11.91
CA GLY A 238 -47.26 -19.07 12.52
C GLY A 238 -47.04 -19.26 14.03
N THR A 239 -45.81 -19.11 14.54
CA THR A 239 -45.51 -19.20 15.98
C THR A 239 -46.10 -18.03 16.77
N ILE A 240 -46.06 -16.81 16.22
CA ILE A 240 -46.64 -15.62 16.86
C ILE A 240 -48.17 -15.73 16.91
N VAL A 241 -48.81 -16.16 15.81
CA VAL A 241 -50.27 -16.38 15.77
C VAL A 241 -50.67 -17.52 16.72
N GLY A 242 -49.90 -18.61 16.77
CA GLY A 242 -50.14 -19.72 17.70
C GLY A 242 -50.05 -19.32 19.17
N ILE A 243 -49.05 -18.52 19.56
CA ILE A 243 -48.92 -18.00 20.94
C ILE A 243 -50.09 -17.06 21.28
N MET A 244 -50.49 -16.17 20.37
CA MET A 244 -51.61 -15.25 20.60
C MET A 244 -52.96 -15.99 20.73
N ILE A 245 -53.20 -17.02 19.90
CA ILE A 245 -54.40 -17.86 20.00
C ILE A 245 -54.38 -18.66 21.31
N GLY A 246 -53.23 -19.24 21.68
CA GLY A 246 -53.09 -19.98 22.94
C GLY A 246 -53.40 -19.13 24.17
N ILE A 247 -52.93 -17.88 24.20
CA ILE A 247 -53.23 -16.94 25.29
C ILE A 247 -54.73 -16.60 25.33
N LEU A 248 -55.36 -16.33 24.18
CA LEU A 248 -56.79 -16.02 24.11
C LEU A 248 -57.67 -17.18 24.61
N VAL A 249 -57.37 -18.41 24.19
CA VAL A 249 -58.08 -19.61 24.65
C VAL A 249 -57.87 -19.83 26.14
N GLY A 250 -56.63 -19.69 26.62
CA GLY A 250 -56.32 -19.80 28.04
C GLY A 250 -57.12 -18.82 28.89
N LEU A 251 -57.19 -17.54 28.49
CA LEU A 251 -57.97 -16.53 29.18
C LEU A 251 -59.47 -16.82 29.17
N ALA A 252 -60.02 -17.31 28.05
CA ALA A 252 -61.42 -17.69 27.95
C ALA A 252 -61.77 -18.87 28.89
N VAL A 253 -60.90 -19.88 28.96
CA VAL A 253 -61.07 -21.04 29.86
C VAL A 253 -60.98 -20.63 31.32
N ILE A 254 -60.00 -19.79 31.68
CA ILE A 254 -59.86 -19.25 33.04
C ILE A 254 -61.09 -18.43 33.43
N GLY A 255 -61.58 -17.57 32.52
CA GLY A 255 -62.80 -16.79 32.73
C GLY A 255 -64.04 -17.66 32.94
N ALA A 256 -64.20 -18.72 32.14
CA ALA A 256 -65.30 -19.67 32.29
C ALA A 256 -65.24 -20.48 33.59
N LEU A 257 -64.05 -20.91 34.00
CA LEU A 257 -63.82 -21.60 35.28
C LEU A 257 -64.12 -20.69 36.47
N MET A 258 -63.64 -19.44 36.43
CA MET A 258 -63.95 -18.44 37.45
C MET A 258 -65.46 -18.19 37.53
N TYR A 259 -66.12 -18.00 36.37
CA TYR A 259 -67.57 -17.84 36.34
C TYR A 259 -68.30 -19.01 36.99
N PHE A 260 -67.90 -20.25 36.67
CA PHE A 260 -68.51 -21.45 37.24
C PHE A 260 -68.26 -21.61 38.74
N LEU A 261 -67.08 -21.22 39.24
CA LEU A 261 -66.73 -21.33 40.66
C LEU A 261 -67.38 -20.26 41.54
N PHE A 262 -67.68 -19.08 41.00
CA PHE A 262 -68.18 -17.94 41.78
C PHE A 262 -69.69 -17.67 41.63
N PHE A 263 -70.30 -18.06 40.50
CA PHE A 263 -71.69 -17.72 40.18
C PHE A 263 -72.63 -18.92 40.06
N LYS A 264 -72.18 -20.10 40.49
CA LYS A 264 -73.00 -21.31 40.64
C LYS A 264 -72.93 -21.80 42.07
#